data_AF-A0AAW9L9N7-F1
#
_entry.id   AF-A0AAW9L9N7-F1
#
_cell.length_a   1.000
_cell.length_b   1.000
_cell.length_c   1.000
_cell.angle_alpha   90.00
_cell.angle_beta   90.00
_cell.angle_gamma   90.00
#
_symmetry.space_group_name_H-M   'P 1'
#
loop_
_entity.id
_entity.type
_entity.pdbx_description
1 polymer ?
#
loop_
_entity_poly.entity_id
_entity_poly.type
_entity_poly.pdbx_seq_one_letter_code
_entity_poly.pdbx_strand_id
1 'polypeptide(L)'
;MSDVRNGDGTAEQTPATNPDWSDVTLPASLVDRVEDRLPRTDFDTAAEYVAFVLEETLARVEDGTDEDAESVGEAEVEKRLESLGYLE
;
A
#
# COMPACT_ATOMS: atom_id res chain seq x y z
N MET A 1 -10.27 -40.80 50.31
CA MET A 1 -10.20 -39.34 50.23
C MET A 1 -9.79 -39.00 48.81
N SER A 2 -10.71 -38.41 48.06
CA SER A 2 -10.49 -37.91 46.71
C SER A 2 -9.69 -36.62 46.79
N ASP A 3 -8.70 -36.45 45.92
CA ASP A 3 -8.29 -35.12 45.49
C ASP A 3 -8.28 -35.06 43.97
N VAL A 4 -8.94 -34.00 43.52
CA VAL A 4 -9.49 -33.77 42.19
C VAL A 4 -8.61 -32.76 41.47
N ARG A 5 -8.31 -33.08 40.20
CA ARG A 5 -8.00 -32.18 39.07
C ARG A 5 -6.90 -31.11 39.24
N ASN A 6 -5.81 -31.34 38.52
CA ASN A 6 -5.25 -30.33 37.61
C ASN A 6 -5.24 -31.02 36.23
N GLY A 7 -6.00 -30.60 35.23
CA GLY A 7 -6.00 -29.25 34.69
C GLY A 7 -4.94 -29.11 33.60
N ASP A 8 -4.70 -30.15 32.78
CA ASP A 8 -3.88 -30.04 31.57
C ASP A 8 -4.75 -29.41 30.47
N GLY A 9 -4.93 -28.09 30.58
CA GLY A 9 -5.43 -27.28 29.50
C GLY A 9 -4.30 -27.14 28.49
N THR A 10 -4.35 -27.95 27.45
CA THR A 10 -3.60 -27.74 26.21
C THR A 10 -3.88 -26.32 25.73
N ALA A 11 -3.03 -25.37 26.10
CA ALA A 11 -2.98 -24.09 25.41
C ALA A 11 -2.42 -24.41 24.03
N GLU A 12 -3.30 -24.61 23.06
CA GLU A 12 -2.99 -24.42 21.66
C GLU A 12 -2.40 -23.01 21.55
N GLN A 13 -1.08 -22.93 21.57
CA GLN A 13 -0.35 -21.73 21.19
C GLN A 13 -0.61 -21.57 19.69
N THR A 14 -1.65 -20.81 19.35
CA THR A 14 -1.78 -20.24 18.02
C THR A 14 -0.50 -19.45 17.76
N PRO A 15 0.24 -19.71 16.67
CA PRO A 15 1.35 -18.83 16.32
C PRO A 15 0.73 -17.48 16.02
N ALA A 16 0.93 -16.51 16.92
CA ALA A 16 0.71 -15.12 16.56
C ALA A 16 1.71 -14.83 15.44
N THR A 17 1.22 -14.78 14.20
CA THR A 17 1.96 -14.16 13.09
C THR A 17 2.16 -12.71 13.52
N ASN A 18 3.27 -12.45 14.19
CA ASN A 18 3.70 -11.09 14.45
C ASN A 18 4.03 -10.54 13.07
N PRO A 19 3.35 -9.50 12.56
CA PRO A 19 3.71 -8.99 11.27
C PRO A 19 5.13 -8.43 11.37
N ASP A 20 5.95 -8.63 10.34
CA ASP A 20 7.32 -8.12 10.28
C ASP A 20 7.30 -6.59 10.10
N TRP A 21 6.87 -5.86 11.14
CA TRP A 21 6.83 -4.41 11.14
C TRP A 21 8.24 -3.83 11.33
N SER A 22 8.52 -2.71 10.67
CA SER A 22 9.75 -1.93 10.84
C SER A 22 9.42 -0.44 10.89
N ASP A 23 10.10 0.31 11.74
CA ASP A 23 9.90 1.75 11.88
C ASP A 23 10.71 2.54 10.83
N VAL A 24 10.07 3.54 10.22
CA VAL A 24 10.71 4.48 9.27
C VAL A 24 10.46 5.90 9.75
N THR A 25 11.53 6.71 9.85
CA THR A 25 11.41 8.13 10.21
C THR A 25 11.16 8.97 8.96
N LEU A 26 10.06 9.73 8.96
CA LEU A 26 9.66 10.64 7.88
C LEU A 26 9.67 12.10 8.36
N PRO A 27 9.85 13.08 7.46
CA PRO A 27 9.69 14.48 7.82
C PRO A 27 8.29 14.76 8.36
N ALA A 28 8.18 15.50 9.47
CA ALA A 28 6.89 15.84 10.09
C ALA A 28 5.91 16.48 9.09
N SER A 29 6.41 17.40 8.25
CA SER A 29 5.61 18.06 7.21
C SER A 29 4.97 17.09 6.20
N LEU A 30 5.59 15.93 5.99
CA LEU A 30 5.05 14.90 5.11
C LEU A 30 3.95 14.12 5.83
N VAL A 31 4.17 13.77 7.11
CA VAL A 31 3.17 13.11 7.95
C VAL A 31 1.93 13.99 8.10
N ASP A 32 2.09 15.28 8.38
CA ASP A 32 0.98 16.25 8.48
C ASP A 32 0.12 16.25 7.20
N ARG A 33 0.77 16.22 6.03
CA ARG A 33 0.08 16.19 4.74
C ARG A 33 -0.66 14.87 4.49
N VAL A 34 -0.12 13.76 4.99
CA VAL A 34 -0.77 12.44 4.95
C VAL A 34 -2.02 12.47 5.84
N GLU A 35 -1.90 12.97 7.06
CA GLU A 35 -3.02 13.12 8.01
C GLU A 35 -4.12 14.04 7.47
N ASP A 36 -3.77 15.18 6.86
CA ASP A 36 -4.72 16.08 6.21
C ASP A 36 -5.50 15.42 5.06
N ARG A 37 -4.88 14.44 4.39
CA ARG A 37 -5.49 13.72 3.27
C ARG A 37 -6.30 12.50 3.73
N LEU A 38 -5.97 11.92 4.88
CA LEU A 38 -6.57 10.69 5.40
C LEU A 38 -8.12 10.70 5.43
N PRO A 39 -8.82 11.79 5.83
CA PRO A 39 -10.29 11.82 5.84
C PRO A 39 -10.94 11.72 4.45
N ARG A 40 -10.15 11.80 3.37
CA ARG A 40 -10.61 11.69 1.97
C ARG A 40 -10.24 10.34 1.35
N THR A 41 -9.80 9.39 2.17
CA THR A 41 -9.39 8.05 1.76
C THR A 41 -10.19 7.01 2.53
N ASP A 42 -10.13 5.77 2.07
CA ASP A 42 -10.79 4.63 2.75
C ASP A 42 -9.91 4.00 3.85
N PHE A 43 -8.81 4.65 4.23
CA PHE A 43 -7.87 4.16 5.25
C PHE A 43 -8.19 4.73 6.64
N ASP A 44 -8.05 3.90 7.67
CA ASP A 44 -8.33 4.30 9.06
C ASP A 44 -7.13 4.98 9.72
N THR A 45 -5.90 4.71 9.23
CA THR A 45 -4.67 5.23 9.83
C THR A 45 -3.67 5.76 8.80
N ALA A 46 -2.85 6.72 9.22
CA ALA A 46 -1.76 7.24 8.39
C ALA A 46 -0.74 6.15 8.02
N ALA A 47 -0.48 5.19 8.91
CA ALA A 47 0.44 4.09 8.66
C ALA A 47 -0.06 3.18 7.52
N GLU A 48 -1.34 2.82 7.54
CA GLU A 48 -1.99 2.03 6.48
C GLU A 48 -1.95 2.76 5.14
N TYR A 49 -2.29 4.06 5.14
CA TYR A 49 -2.26 4.85 3.92
C TYR A 49 -0.83 4.97 3.35
N VAL A 50 0.17 5.20 4.20
CA VAL A 50 1.58 5.27 3.78
C VAL A 50 2.07 3.93 3.26
N ALA A 51 1.73 2.82 3.92
CA ALA A 51 2.09 1.48 3.46
C ALA A 51 1.55 1.21 2.06
N PHE A 52 0.25 1.44 1.84
CA PHE A 52 -0.39 1.28 0.53
C PHE A 52 0.30 2.12 -0.56
N VAL A 53 0.57 3.40 -0.30
CA VAL A 53 1.22 4.28 -1.29
C VAL A 53 2.64 3.81 -1.61
N LEU A 54 3.39 3.33 -0.61
CA LEU A 54 4.73 2.80 -0.83
C LEU A 54 4.70 1.49 -1.61
N GLU A 55 3.77 0.58 -1.31
CA GLU A 55 3.57 -0.67 -2.06
C GLU A 55 3.24 -0.40 -3.53
N GLU A 56 2.28 0.49 -3.82
CA GLU A 56 1.93 0.86 -5.20
C GLU A 56 3.11 1.52 -5.94
N THR A 57 3.88 2.36 -5.24
CA THR A 57 5.06 3.02 -5.82
C THR A 57 6.15 2.00 -6.11
N LEU A 58 6.41 1.07 -5.19
CA LEU A 58 7.40 0.00 -5.38
C LEU A 58 6.97 -0.93 -6.50
N ALA A 59 5.70 -1.37 -6.53
CA ALA A 59 5.16 -2.19 -7.60
C ALA A 59 5.39 -1.54 -8.97
N ARG A 60 5.09 -0.24 -9.12
CA ARG A 60 5.35 0.49 -10.38
C ARG A 60 6.84 0.55 -10.75
N VAL A 61 7.73 0.68 -9.76
CA VAL A 61 9.19 0.75 -9.98
C VAL A 61 9.76 -0.62 -10.33
N GLU A 62 9.30 -1.68 -9.66
CA GLU A 62 9.71 -3.06 -9.87
C GLU A 62 9.19 -3.60 -11.21
N ASP A 63 7.93 -3.34 -11.52
CA ASP A 63 7.28 -3.64 -12.80
C ASP A 63 7.89 -2.81 -13.94
N GLY A 64 8.30 -1.56 -13.65
CA GLY A 64 8.99 -0.64 -14.56
C GLY A 64 10.42 -1.02 -14.96
N THR A 65 10.82 -2.28 -14.77
CA THR A 65 12.01 -2.84 -15.44
C THR A 65 11.69 -3.31 -16.88
N ASP A 66 10.41 -3.42 -17.26
CA ASP A 66 9.99 -3.69 -18.64
C ASP A 66 8.66 -2.95 -18.96
N GLU A 67 8.69 -2.07 -19.97
CA GLU A 67 7.56 -1.77 -20.90
C GLU A 67 6.49 -0.67 -20.62
N ASP A 68 6.18 -0.20 -19.40
CA ASP A 68 4.99 0.70 -19.21
C ASP A 68 5.23 2.21 -18.99
N ALA A 69 6.46 2.69 -19.13
CA ALA A 69 6.73 4.12 -19.32
C ALA A 69 6.65 4.55 -20.80
N GLU A 70 6.50 3.59 -21.73
CA GLU A 70 6.59 3.82 -23.19
C GLU A 70 5.31 3.41 -23.96
N SER A 71 4.21 3.07 -23.28
CA SER A 71 3.06 2.39 -23.90
C SER A 71 1.84 3.25 -24.27
N VAL A 72 1.93 4.59 -24.21
CA VAL A 72 1.14 5.41 -25.15
C VAL A 72 2.11 6.14 -26.05
N GLY A 73 2.64 5.41 -27.03
CA GLY A 73 3.49 5.98 -28.07
C GLY A 73 2.85 7.25 -28.60
N GLU A 74 3.64 8.32 -28.72
CA GLU A 74 3.21 9.68 -29.10
C GLU A 74 2.22 9.70 -30.28
N ALA A 75 2.38 8.77 -31.23
CA ALA A 75 1.50 8.57 -32.37
C ALA A 75 0.04 8.20 -32.02
N GLU A 76 -0.20 7.43 -30.95
CA GLU A 76 -1.57 7.10 -30.51
C GLU A 76 -2.24 8.32 -29.86
N VAL A 77 -1.48 9.10 -29.09
CA VAL A 77 -1.94 10.36 -28.53
C VAL A 77 -2.28 11.35 -29.64
N GLU A 78 -1.38 11.51 -30.61
CA GLU A 78 -1.54 12.41 -31.77
C GLU A 78 -2.80 12.07 -32.56
N LYS A 79 -3.00 10.80 -32.91
CA LYS A 79 -4.19 10.34 -33.64
C LYS A 79 -5.49 10.58 -32.87
N ARG A 80 -5.46 10.46 -31.54
CA ARG A 80 -6.61 10.77 -30.69
C ARG A 80 -6.89 12.27 -30.62
N LEU A 81 -5.85 13.10 -30.58
CA LEU A 81 -5.96 14.56 -30.57
C LEU A 81 -6.46 15.10 -31.93
N GLU A 82 -6.00 14.54 -33.05
CA GLU A 82 -6.49 14.84 -34.41
C GLU A 82 -7.99 14.50 -34.54
N SER A 83 -8.39 13.31 -34.09
CA SER A 83 -9.80 12.87 -34.08
C SER A 83 -10.72 13.77 -33.25
N LEU A 84 -10.17 14.39 -32.20
CA LEU A 84 -10.88 15.35 -31.35
C LEU A 84 -10.80 16.81 -31.86
N GLY A 85 -10.05 17.07 -32.94
CA GLY A 85 -9.91 18.38 -33.57
C GLY A 85 -8.95 19.34 -32.85
N TYR A 86 -8.01 18.82 -32.06
CA TYR A 86 -6.99 19.62 -31.37
C TYR A 86 -5.69 19.80 -32.16
N LEU A 87 -5.51 19.04 -33.25
CA LEU A 87 -4.37 19.12 -34.17
C LEU A 87 -4.92 19.14 -35.60
N GLU A 88 -4.26 19.90 -36.49
CA GLU A 88 -4.53 20.00 -37.94
C GLU A 88 -3.37 19.42 -38.75
#